data_AF-A0A2S9INH5-F1
#
_entry.id   AF-A0A2S9INH5-F1
#
_cell.length_a   1.000
_cell.length_b   1.000
_cell.length_c   1.000
_cell.angle_alpha   90.00
_cell.angle_beta   90.00
_cell.angle_gamma   90.00
#
_symmetry.space_group_name_H-M   'P 1'
#
loop_
_entity.id
_entity.type
_entity.pdbx_description
1 polymer ?
#
loop_
_entity_poly.entity_id
_entity_poly.type
_entity_poly.pdbx_seq_one_letter_code
_entity_poly.pdbx_strand_id
1 'polypeptide(L)'
;MSDKSEEQIAKDKEAVKAMIGAKSAMEAAQRRIELLESRLKSVRSDCEYVARALGEGAHFRIYHANDWRVRSVKEIFNDIDNTIKAVL
;
A
#
# COMPACT_ATOMS: atom_id res chain seq x y z
N MET A 1 -34.61 -16.85 35.12
CA MET A 1 -33.83 -17.19 33.90
C MET A 1 -33.64 -15.98 32.96
N SER A 2 -34.12 -14.78 33.29
CA SER A 2 -34.03 -13.57 32.45
C SER A 2 -32.66 -12.89 32.46
N ASP A 3 -32.02 -12.76 33.62
CA ASP A 3 -30.80 -11.94 33.76
C ASP A 3 -29.61 -12.49 32.98
N LYS A 4 -29.46 -13.82 32.95
CA LYS A 4 -28.45 -14.50 32.12
C LYS A 4 -28.66 -14.26 30.62
N SER A 5 -29.89 -13.93 30.17
CA SER A 5 -30.17 -13.67 28.76
C SER A 5 -29.85 -12.23 28.37
N GLU A 6 -30.11 -11.24 29.23
CA GLU A 6 -29.80 -9.83 28.97
C GLU A 6 -28.30 -9.57 28.98
N GLU A 7 -27.58 -10.21 29.91
CA GLU A 7 -26.13 -10.12 30.00
C GLU A 7 -25.44 -10.76 28.76
N GLN A 8 -26.04 -11.84 28.22
CA GLN A 8 -25.58 -12.45 26.98
C GLN A 8 -25.86 -11.55 25.76
N ILE A 9 -27.04 -10.93 25.69
CA ILE A 9 -27.40 -9.97 24.64
C ILE A 9 -26.47 -8.75 24.65
N ALA A 10 -26.08 -8.28 25.84
CA ALA A 10 -25.13 -7.16 25.97
C ALA A 10 -23.74 -7.53 25.44
N LYS A 11 -23.22 -8.70 25.80
CA LYS A 11 -21.94 -9.22 25.29
C LYS A 11 -21.95 -9.42 23.77
N ASP A 12 -23.04 -9.95 23.23
CA ASP A 12 -23.18 -10.17 21.79
C ASP A 12 -23.22 -8.83 21.03
N LYS A 13 -23.86 -7.79 21.58
CA LYS A 13 -23.85 -6.43 20.99
C LYS A 13 -22.46 -5.81 20.98
N GLU A 14 -21.68 -5.96 22.04
CA GLU A 14 -20.30 -5.46 22.09
C GLU A 14 -19.40 -6.21 21.11
N ALA A 15 -19.56 -7.53 21.01
CA ALA A 15 -18.84 -8.35 20.03
C ALA A 15 -19.17 -7.92 18.59
N VAL A 16 -20.45 -7.69 18.27
CA VAL A 16 -20.87 -7.20 16.95
C VAL A 16 -20.27 -5.82 16.66
N LYS A 17 -20.24 -4.91 17.64
CA LYS A 17 -19.64 -3.58 17.46
C LYS A 17 -18.13 -3.66 17.22
N ALA A 18 -17.44 -4.54 17.94
CA ALA A 18 -16.01 -4.81 17.72
C ALA A 18 -15.75 -5.40 16.32
N MET A 19 -16.59 -6.33 15.87
CA MET A 19 -16.51 -6.89 14.51
C MET A 19 -16.75 -5.85 13.42
N ILE A 20 -17.72 -4.94 13.61
CA ILE A 20 -17.96 -3.82 12.67
C ILE A 20 -16.73 -2.91 12.61
N GLY A 21 -16.16 -2.56 13.76
CA GLY A 21 -14.93 -1.77 13.83
C GLY A 21 -13.75 -2.43 13.10
N ALA A 22 -13.56 -3.73 13.31
CA ALA A 22 -12.54 -4.53 12.63
C ALA A 22 -12.79 -4.58 11.11
N LYS A 23 -14.04 -4.77 10.67
CA LYS A 23 -14.40 -4.78 9.25
C LYS A 23 -14.11 -3.44 8.58
N SER A 24 -14.50 -2.33 9.21
CA SER A 24 -14.20 -0.99 8.67
C SER A 24 -12.70 -0.71 8.59
N ALA A 25 -11.91 -1.18 9.57
CA ALA A 25 -10.46 -1.09 9.52
C ALA A 25 -9.87 -1.91 8.36
N MET A 26 -10.39 -3.12 8.11
CA MET A 26 -9.98 -3.96 6.98
C MET A 26 -10.33 -3.33 5.63
N GLU A 27 -11.53 -2.79 5.47
CA GLU A 27 -11.93 -2.09 4.24
C GLU A 27 -11.06 -0.86 3.98
N ALA A 28 -10.72 -0.10 5.02
CA ALA A 28 -9.80 1.03 4.91
C ALA A 28 -8.38 0.60 4.53
N ALA A 29 -7.89 -0.52 5.09
CA ALA A 29 -6.60 -1.09 4.72
C ALA A 29 -6.60 -1.56 3.26
N GLN A 30 -7.66 -2.22 2.80
CA GLN A 30 -7.80 -2.66 1.42
C GLN A 30 -7.77 -1.49 0.43
N ARG A 31 -8.54 -0.42 0.70
CA ARG A 31 -8.50 0.80 -0.14
C ARG A 31 -7.12 1.45 -0.21
N ARG A 32 -6.37 1.40 0.90
CA ARG A 32 -4.98 1.90 0.93
C ARG A 32 -4.06 1.04 0.05
N ILE A 33 -4.22 -0.29 0.08
CA ILE A 33 -3.47 -1.21 -0.79
C ILE A 33 -3.79 -0.94 -2.25
N GLU A 34 -5.08 -0.85 -2.63
CA GLU A 34 -5.50 -0.54 -4.00
C GLU A 34 -4.93 0.80 -4.50
N LEU A 35 -4.93 1.83 -3.65
CA LEU A 35 -4.33 3.12 -3.98
C LEU A 35 -2.81 3.02 -4.16
N LEU A 36 -2.12 2.27 -3.29
CA LEU A 36 -0.68 2.05 -3.40
C LEU A 36 -0.33 1.31 -4.70
N GLU A 37 -1.08 0.27 -5.05
CA GLU A 37 -0.90 -0.44 -6.31
C GLU A 37 -1.06 0.47 -7.52
N SER A 38 -2.12 1.30 -7.54
CA SER A 38 -2.36 2.25 -8.63
C SER A 38 -1.20 3.24 -8.75
N ARG A 39 -0.73 3.79 -7.63
CA ARG A 39 0.39 4.76 -7.63
C ARG A 39 1.70 4.13 -8.07
N LEU A 40 2.00 2.91 -7.63
CA LEU A 40 3.20 2.19 -8.08
C LEU A 40 3.17 1.92 -9.59
N LYS A 41 2.01 1.52 -10.15
CA LYS A 41 1.82 1.36 -11.59
C LYS A 41 2.02 2.68 -12.35
N SER A 42 1.49 3.79 -11.85
CA SER A 42 1.70 5.12 -12.46
C SER A 42 3.17 5.53 -12.44
N VAL A 43 3.85 5.41 -11.29
CA VAL A 43 5.28 5.74 -11.17
C VAL A 43 6.09 4.93 -12.16
N ARG A 44 5.81 3.62 -12.30
CA ARG A 44 6.46 2.76 -13.29
C ARG A 44 6.22 3.26 -14.72
N SER A 45 4.99 3.64 -15.07
CA SER A 45 4.68 4.15 -16.41
C SER A 45 5.41 5.45 -16.73
N ASP A 46 5.43 6.41 -15.79
CA ASP A 46 6.14 7.69 -15.95
C ASP A 46 7.64 7.46 -16.12
N CYS A 47 8.16 6.56 -15.31
CA CYS A 47 9.51 6.04 -15.37
C CYS A 47 9.86 5.45 -16.75
N GLU A 48 9.08 4.49 -17.26
CA GLU A 48 9.28 3.89 -18.58
C GLU A 48 9.27 4.94 -19.70
N TYR A 49 8.40 5.96 -19.59
CA TYR A 49 8.38 7.07 -20.53
C TYR A 49 9.70 7.86 -20.52
N VAL A 50 10.23 8.16 -19.32
CA VAL A 50 11.52 8.85 -19.19
C VAL A 50 12.68 7.99 -19.70
N ALA A 51 12.68 6.68 -19.45
CA ALA A 51 13.69 5.76 -19.97
C ALA A 51 13.71 5.74 -21.50
N ARG A 52 12.53 5.74 -22.15
CA ARG A 52 12.43 5.83 -23.61
C ARG A 52 12.94 7.16 -24.16
N ALA A 53 12.69 8.26 -23.44
CA ALA A 53 13.10 9.60 -23.86
C ALA A 53 14.61 9.86 -23.69
N LEU A 54 15.23 9.29 -22.65
CA LEU A 54 16.63 9.55 -22.28
C LEU A 54 17.59 8.38 -22.58
N GLY A 55 17.07 7.22 -22.99
CA GLY A 55 17.82 6.00 -23.20
C GLY A 55 18.17 5.25 -21.91
N GLU A 56 18.79 4.06 -22.05
CA GLU A 56 19.15 3.19 -20.91
C GLU A 56 20.21 3.79 -19.97
N GLY A 57 20.92 4.84 -20.40
CA GLY A 57 21.94 5.54 -19.62
C GLY A 57 21.40 6.65 -18.70
N ALA A 58 20.09 6.79 -18.57
CA ALA A 58 19.49 7.84 -17.78
C ALA A 58 19.67 7.60 -16.27
N HIS A 59 19.95 8.69 -15.55
CA HIS A 59 20.16 8.68 -14.10
C HIS A 59 19.30 9.76 -13.46
N PHE A 60 18.70 9.43 -12.31
CA PHE A 60 17.94 10.38 -11.50
C PHE A 60 18.70 10.71 -10.23
N ARG A 61 18.70 12.00 -9.88
CA ARG A 61 19.05 12.43 -8.52
C ARG A 61 17.81 12.28 -7.65
N ILE A 62 17.82 11.28 -6.78
CA ILE A 62 16.70 10.94 -5.91
C ILE A 62 17.04 11.21 -4.44
N TYR A 63 16.03 11.55 -3.66
CA TYR A 63 16.14 11.63 -2.21
C TYR A 63 15.63 10.32 -1.61
N HIS A 64 16.47 9.64 -0.84
CA HIS A 64 16.10 8.38 -0.19
C HIS A 64 16.86 8.22 1.13
N ALA A 65 16.13 7.79 2.17
CA ALA A 65 16.65 7.54 3.52
C ALA A 65 17.47 8.72 4.08
N ASN A 66 16.94 9.93 3.92
CA ASN A 66 17.56 11.18 4.36
C ASN A 66 18.86 11.59 3.63
N ASP A 67 19.12 11.03 2.45
CA ASP A 67 20.27 11.41 1.64
C ASP A 67 19.92 11.52 0.14
N TRP A 68 20.70 12.32 -0.59
CA TRP A 68 20.59 12.48 -2.03
C TRP A 68 21.56 11.54 -2.74
N ARG A 69 21.02 10.69 -3.61
CA ARG A 69 21.80 9.74 -4.42
C ARG A 69 21.47 9.88 -5.89
N VAL A 70 22.46 9.64 -6.73
CA VAL A 70 22.24 9.43 -8.15
C VAL A 70 22.07 7.93 -8.37
N ARG A 71 20.98 7.54 -9.03
CA ARG A 71 20.72 6.15 -9.38
C ARG A 71 20.33 6.04 -10.84
N SER A 72 20.68 4.90 -11.44
CA SER A 72 20.20 4.60 -12.78
C SER A 72 18.69 4.38 -12.75
N VAL A 73 18.06 4.75 -13.86
CA VAL A 73 16.63 4.51 -14.10
C VAL A 73 16.30 3.01 -13.95
N LYS A 74 17.18 2.14 -14.45
CA LYS A 74 17.03 0.67 -14.34
C LYS A 74 16.98 0.17 -12.90
N GLU A 75 17.85 0.67 -12.03
CA GLU A 75 17.84 0.30 -10.61
C GLU A 75 16.56 0.73 -9.90
N ILE A 76 16.06 1.92 -10.21
CA ILE A 76 14.80 2.42 -9.66
C ILE A 76 13.63 1.53 -10.10
N PHE A 77 13.63 1.06 -11.35
CA PHE A 77 12.55 0.20 -11.86
C PHE A 77 12.55 -1.16 -11.21
N ASN A 78 13.73 -1.76 -11.05
CA ASN A 78 13.86 -3.04 -10.36
C ASN A 78 13.35 -2.96 -8.93
N ASP A 79 13.63 -1.87 -8.21
CA ASP A 79 13.13 -1.68 -6.84
C ASP A 79 11.60 -1.52 -6.80
N ILE A 80 11.02 -0.78 -7.76
CA ILE A 80 9.56 -0.64 -7.87
C ILE A 80 8.93 -2.01 -8.16
N ASP A 81 9.44 -2.76 -9.13
CA ASP A 81 8.92 -4.08 -9.48
C ASP A 81 9.06 -5.09 -8.31
N ASN A 82 10.19 -5.06 -7.60
CA ASN A 82 10.39 -5.91 -6.43
C ASN A 82 9.46 -5.51 -5.28
N THR A 83 9.20 -4.22 -5.09
CA THR A 83 8.25 -3.74 -4.09
C THR A 83 6.83 -4.17 -4.43
N ILE A 84 6.43 -4.05 -5.70
CA ILE A 84 5.13 -4.54 -6.16
C ILE A 84 5.00 -6.04 -5.91
N LYS A 85 6.02 -6.85 -6.26
CA LYS A 85 6.03 -8.31 -6.03
C LYS A 85 6.06 -8.72 -4.56
N ALA A 86 6.55 -7.87 -3.66
CA ALA A 86 6.61 -8.18 -2.23
C ALA A 86 5.29 -7.88 -1.51
N VAL A 87 4.44 -7.06 -2.12
CA VAL A 87 3.14 -6.63 -1.57
C VAL A 87 1.98 -7.44 -2.18
N LEU A 88 2.16 -8.00 -3.38
CA LEU A 88 1.24 -8.91 -4.07
C LEU A 88 1.57 -10.38 -3.78
#